data_AF-A0A821MIH1-F1
#
_entry.id   AF-A0A821MIH1-F1
#
_cell.length_a   1.000
_cell.length_b   1.000
_cell.length_c   1.000
_cell.angle_alpha   90.00
_cell.angle_beta   90.00
_cell.angle_gamma   90.00
#
_symmetry.space_group_name_H-M   'P 1'
#
loop_
_entity.id
_entity.type
_entity.pdbx_description
1 polymer ?
#
loop_
_entity_poly.entity_id
_entity_poly.type
_entity_poly.pdbx_seq_one_letter_code
_entity_poly.pdbx_strand_id
1 'polypeptide(L)'
;RTKAICAFQEIEGLDVVFFGMYVQEYDERCPTPNTHRAYISYLDTVHFFRPKLYRQDVYHEILIGYLNYAKQHGYMYAHLWACPTSADFDYIFHCHPPEQRFPKLKHLRDWCRKMLDRAIAEHIAIDYKVKKSVHFFELIIT
;
A
#
# COMPACT_ATOMS: atom_id res chain seq x y z
N ARG A 1 4.90 16.05 -3.51
CA ARG A 1 6.05 15.26 -4.01
C ARG A 1 5.57 13.87 -4.40
N THR A 2 6.11 13.26 -5.46
CA THR A 2 5.88 11.85 -5.76
C THR A 2 7.12 11.03 -5.38
N LYS A 3 6.94 9.84 -4.81
CA LYS A 3 8.01 8.87 -4.56
C LYS A 3 7.64 7.52 -5.17
N ALA A 4 8.65 6.79 -5.65
CA ALA A 4 8.57 5.39 -6.02
C ALA A 4 9.37 4.59 -5.00
N ILE A 5 8.79 3.51 -4.46
CA ILE A 5 9.38 2.65 -3.45
C ILE A 5 9.29 1.21 -3.95
N CYS A 6 10.42 0.50 -3.98
CA CYS A 6 10.48 -0.91 -4.34
C CYS A 6 11.14 -1.71 -3.21
N ALA A 7 10.71 -2.95 -3.02
CA ALA A 7 11.35 -3.89 -2.10
C ALA A 7 11.92 -5.09 -2.86
N PHE A 8 13.11 -5.50 -2.43
CA PHE A 8 13.89 -6.59 -3.00
C PHE A 8 14.16 -7.65 -1.93
N GLN A 9 14.27 -8.90 -2.37
CA GLN A 9 14.71 -10.01 -1.54
C GLN A 9 15.80 -10.77 -2.26
N GLU A 10 16.90 -11.07 -1.56
CA GLU A 10 17.90 -12.00 -2.06
C GLU A 10 17.33 -13.42 -2.10
N ILE A 11 17.27 -14.02 -3.29
CA ILE A 11 16.84 -15.39 -3.52
C ILE A 11 17.93 -16.07 -4.35
N GLU A 12 18.56 -17.10 -3.78
CA GLU A 12 19.61 -17.87 -4.47
C GLU A 12 20.77 -16.97 -4.97
N GLY A 13 21.13 -15.95 -4.17
CA GLY A 13 22.20 -15.01 -4.48
C GLY A 13 21.84 -13.90 -5.48
N LEU A 14 20.55 -13.78 -5.85
CA LEU A 14 20.05 -12.75 -6.77
C LEU A 14 19.04 -11.83 -6.09
N ASP A 15 19.12 -10.53 -6.35
CA ASP A 15 18.11 -9.56 -5.91
C ASP A 15 16.84 -9.68 -6.76
N VAL A 16 15.75 -10.09 -6.12
CA VAL A 16 14.43 -10.22 -6.75
C VAL A 16 13.51 -9.12 -6.23
N VAL A 17 13.08 -8.21 -7.11
CA VAL A 17 12.01 -7.25 -6.79
C VAL A 17 10.69 -8.00 -6.62
N PHE A 18 9.94 -7.71 -5.56
CA PHE A 18 8.68 -8.38 -5.29
C PHE A 18 7.52 -7.42 -4.97
N PHE A 19 7.82 -6.16 -4.70
CA PHE A 19 6.84 -5.15 -4.31
C PHE A 19 7.25 -3.79 -4.87
N GLY A 20 6.28 -3.04 -5.38
CA GLY A 20 6.44 -1.68 -5.88
C GLY A 20 5.27 -0.81 -5.43
N MET A 21 5.54 0.44 -5.09
CA MET A 21 4.53 1.41 -4.66
C MET A 21 4.88 2.83 -5.10
N TYR A 22 3.89 3.56 -5.61
CA TYR A 22 3.97 4.99 -5.85
C TYR A 22 3.12 5.74 -4.83
N VAL A 23 3.69 6.78 -4.23
CA VAL A 23 3.00 7.65 -3.28
C VAL A 23 3.08 9.10 -3.71
N GLN A 24 2.01 9.84 -3.45
CA GLN A 24 1.93 11.29 -3.57
C GLN A 24 1.80 11.89 -2.17
N GLU A 25 2.72 12.77 -1.84
CA GLU A 25 2.84 13.41 -0.53
C GLU A 25 2.55 14.92 -0.66
N TYR A 26 1.63 15.41 0.14
CA TYR A 26 1.17 16.79 0.19
C TYR A 26 1.48 17.33 1.59
N ASP A 27 2.54 18.13 1.69
CA ASP A 27 3.07 18.63 2.96
C ASP A 27 2.26 19.82 3.51
N GLU A 28 2.78 20.45 4.57
CA GLU A 28 2.21 21.62 5.23
C GLU A 28 2.05 22.85 4.33
N ARG A 29 2.78 22.91 3.20
CA ARG A 29 2.73 24.04 2.26
C ARG A 29 1.64 23.86 1.21
N CYS A 30 1.08 22.65 1.10
CA CYS A 30 -0.03 22.38 0.20
C CYS A 30 -1.30 23.07 0.73
N PRO A 31 -2.08 23.78 -0.11
CA PRO A 31 -3.34 24.38 0.34
C PRO A 31 -4.40 23.33 0.67
N THR A 32 -5.35 23.71 1.53
CA THR A 32 -6.56 22.95 1.81
C THR A 32 -7.30 22.63 0.50
N PRO A 33 -7.82 21.39 0.30
CA PRO A 33 -7.98 20.33 1.29
C PRO A 33 -6.81 19.36 1.42
N ASN A 34 -5.70 19.55 0.69
CA ASN A 34 -4.66 18.54 0.54
C ASN A 34 -3.50 18.65 1.54
N THR A 35 -3.45 19.69 2.37
CA THR A 35 -2.43 19.88 3.41
C THR A 35 -2.28 18.66 4.33
N HIS A 36 -1.04 18.24 4.58
CA HIS A 36 -0.69 17.10 5.46
C HIS A 36 -1.31 15.75 5.05
N ARG A 37 -1.42 15.47 3.74
CA ARG A 37 -1.98 14.22 3.22
C ARG A 37 -0.98 13.40 2.43
N ALA A 38 -1.02 12.09 2.61
CA ALA A 38 -0.33 11.12 1.77
C ALA A 38 -1.35 10.28 0.96
N TYR A 39 -1.05 9.96 -0.29
CA TYR A 39 -1.89 9.13 -1.14
C TYR A 39 -1.07 8.02 -1.80
N ILE A 40 -1.41 6.77 -1.50
CA ILE A 40 -0.85 5.60 -2.17
C ILE A 40 -1.55 5.47 -3.52
N SER A 41 -0.84 5.85 -4.59
CA SER A 41 -1.39 5.96 -5.94
C SER A 41 -1.45 4.62 -6.65
N TYR A 42 -0.36 3.87 -6.58
CA TYR A 42 -0.24 2.54 -7.17
C TYR A 42 0.50 1.63 -6.21
N LEU A 43 0.06 0.38 -6.15
CA LEU A 43 0.75 -0.71 -5.47
C LEU A 43 0.67 -1.92 -6.37
N ASP A 44 1.80 -2.57 -6.57
CA ASP A 44 1.89 -3.78 -7.36
C ASP A 44 2.89 -4.76 -6.75
N THR A 45 2.69 -6.05 -7.02
CA THR A 45 3.52 -7.11 -6.45
C THR A 45 3.70 -8.26 -7.42
N VAL A 46 4.91 -8.83 -7.48
CA VAL A 46 5.16 -10.13 -8.09
C VAL A 46 5.36 -11.18 -7.00
N HIS A 47 4.77 -12.35 -7.17
CA HIS A 47 4.50 -13.24 -6.05
C HIS A 47 5.68 -14.12 -5.59
N PHE A 48 6.91 -13.78 -5.98
CA PHE A 48 8.11 -14.60 -5.83
C PHE A 48 8.73 -14.62 -4.42
N PHE A 49 8.29 -13.75 -3.52
CA PHE A 49 8.79 -13.69 -2.14
C PHE A 49 8.84 -15.07 -1.44
N ARG A 50 9.96 -15.36 -0.77
CA ARG A 50 10.23 -16.60 -0.02
C ARG A 50 10.57 -16.30 1.44
N PRO A 51 10.02 -17.00 2.45
CA PRO A 51 9.02 -18.06 2.33
C PRO A 51 7.66 -17.51 1.92
N LYS A 52 6.94 -18.25 1.05
CA LYS A 52 5.61 -17.85 0.54
C LYS A 52 4.60 -17.57 1.66
N LEU A 53 4.72 -18.26 2.80
CA LEU A 53 3.84 -18.11 3.96
C LEU A 53 3.83 -16.67 4.51
N TYR A 54 4.97 -15.98 4.51
CA TYR A 54 5.11 -14.65 5.11
C TYR A 54 4.89 -13.50 4.12
N ARG A 55 4.71 -13.81 2.84
CA ARG A 55 4.61 -12.81 1.77
C ARG A 55 3.55 -11.73 2.05
N GLN A 56 2.36 -12.16 2.47
CA GLN A 56 1.26 -11.24 2.76
C GLN A 56 1.57 -10.32 3.95
N ASP A 57 2.16 -10.88 5.01
CA ASP A 57 2.50 -10.12 6.20
C ASP A 57 3.60 -9.10 5.90
N VAL A 58 4.59 -9.46 5.08
CA VAL A 58 5.65 -8.54 4.64
C VAL A 58 5.10 -7.38 3.82
N TYR A 59 4.09 -7.60 2.96
CA TYR A 59 3.45 -6.51 2.22
C TYR A 59 2.73 -5.54 3.18
N HIS A 60 2.08 -6.09 4.21
CA HIS A 60 1.48 -5.27 5.26
C HIS A 60 2.55 -4.49 6.04
N GLU A 61 3.68 -5.11 6.41
CA GLU A 61 4.78 -4.42 7.10
C GLU A 61 5.31 -3.23 6.31
N ILE A 62 5.49 -3.36 4.99
CA ILE A 62 5.96 -2.26 4.14
C ILE A 62 4.97 -1.10 4.17
N LEU A 63 3.67 -1.39 4.06
CA LEU A 63 2.63 -0.37 4.09
C LEU A 63 2.51 0.30 5.45
N ILE A 64 2.48 -0.49 6.52
CA ILE A 64 2.40 0.00 7.90
C ILE A 64 3.65 0.82 8.24
N GLY A 65 4.84 0.38 7.83
CA GLY A 65 6.08 1.11 7.96
C GLY A 65 6.05 2.46 7.24
N TYR A 66 5.47 2.52 6.03
CA TYR A 66 5.25 3.78 5.33
C TYR A 66 4.29 4.71 6.08
N LEU A 67 3.19 4.19 6.63
CA LEU A 67 2.25 5.00 7.42
C LEU A 67 2.92 5.57 8.68
N ASN A 68 3.74 4.78 9.37
CA ASN A 68 4.51 5.25 10.53
C ASN A 68 5.54 6.31 10.13
N TYR A 69 6.24 6.11 9.01
CA TYR A 69 7.13 7.12 8.43
C TYR A 69 6.38 8.42 8.15
N ALA A 70 5.21 8.35 7.49
CA ALA A 70 4.41 9.52 7.17
C ALA A 70 3.95 10.26 8.44
N LYS A 71 3.48 9.52 9.45
CA LYS A 71 3.13 10.08 10.77
C LYS A 71 4.30 10.85 11.39
N GLN A 72 5.49 10.26 11.41
CA GLN A 72 6.69 10.89 11.97
C GLN A 72 7.14 12.15 11.20
N HIS A 73 6.76 12.27 9.93
CA HIS A 73 7.07 13.42 9.08
C HIS A 73 5.93 14.45 9.03
N GLY A 74 4.98 14.38 9.96
CA GLY A 74 3.93 15.39 10.12
C GLY A 74 2.77 15.26 9.15
N TYR A 75 2.60 14.13 8.45
CA TYR A 75 1.36 13.86 7.72
C TYR A 75 0.27 13.45 8.72
N MET A 76 -0.94 14.00 8.54
CA MET A 76 -2.09 13.75 9.40
C MET A 76 -3.02 12.71 8.83
N TYR A 77 -3.12 12.65 7.49
CA TYR A 77 -3.98 11.70 6.79
C TYR A 77 -3.21 10.88 5.77
N ALA A 78 -3.63 9.63 5.58
CA ALA A 78 -3.22 8.81 4.46
C ALA A 78 -4.44 8.30 3.69
N HIS A 79 -4.25 8.04 2.40
CA HIS A 79 -5.31 7.66 1.49
C HIS A 79 -4.91 6.43 0.68
N LEU A 80 -5.85 5.50 0.56
CA LEU A 80 -5.69 4.28 -0.22
C LEU A 80 -6.98 4.01 -0.99
N TRP A 81 -6.87 3.75 -2.29
CA TRP A 81 -7.99 3.31 -3.10
C TRP A 81 -7.86 1.82 -3.40
N ALA A 82 -8.81 1.00 -2.94
CA ALA A 82 -8.86 -0.41 -3.28
C ALA A 82 -9.48 -0.61 -4.67
N CYS A 83 -8.65 -0.49 -5.71
CA CYS A 83 -8.98 -0.78 -7.09
C CYS A 83 -8.16 -1.99 -7.54
N PRO A 84 -8.76 -3.19 -7.73
CA PRO A 84 -8.02 -4.31 -8.30
C PRO A 84 -7.72 -4.03 -9.78
N THR A 85 -6.53 -4.41 -10.25
CA THR A 85 -6.26 -4.52 -11.69
C THR A 85 -7.11 -5.63 -12.31
N SER A 86 -7.29 -5.59 -13.64
CA SER A 86 -7.64 -6.79 -14.40
C SER A 86 -6.37 -7.47 -14.91
N ALA A 87 -6.49 -8.72 -15.35
CA ALA A 87 -5.37 -9.50 -15.88
C ALA A 87 -4.70 -8.87 -17.13
N ASP A 88 -5.38 -7.93 -17.78
CA ASP A 88 -4.92 -7.27 -19.00
C ASP A 88 -4.12 -5.98 -18.74
N PHE A 89 -4.04 -5.53 -17.47
CA PHE A 89 -3.37 -4.29 -17.10
C PHE A 89 -2.45 -4.47 -15.91
N ASP A 90 -1.17 -4.18 -16.12
CA ASP A 90 -0.16 -4.11 -15.08
C ASP A 90 -0.10 -2.69 -14.50
N TYR A 91 -0.02 -2.53 -13.17
CA TYR A 91 0.17 -1.21 -12.56
C TYR A 91 1.62 -0.76 -12.63
N ILE A 92 2.56 -1.63 -12.25
CA ILE A 92 3.99 -1.30 -12.16
C ILE A 92 4.83 -2.37 -12.86
N PHE A 93 4.61 -3.66 -12.57
CA PHE A 93 5.46 -4.73 -13.08
C PHE A 93 4.89 -5.32 -14.35
N HIS A 94 5.58 -5.12 -15.47
CA HIS A 94 5.15 -5.64 -16.75
C HIS A 94 5.18 -7.18 -16.79
N CYS A 95 4.10 -7.77 -17.30
CA CYS A 95 3.94 -9.22 -17.51
C CYS A 95 4.07 -10.05 -16.23
N HIS A 96 3.01 -10.05 -15.43
CA HIS A 96 2.91 -10.91 -14.26
C HIS A 96 3.02 -12.41 -14.60
N PRO A 97 3.52 -13.25 -13.67
CA PRO A 97 3.57 -14.69 -13.84
C PRO A 97 2.18 -15.25 -14.17
N PRO A 98 2.02 -16.16 -15.15
CA PRO A 98 0.71 -16.68 -15.55
C PRO A 98 -0.10 -17.34 -14.43
N GLU A 99 0.59 -17.89 -13.43
CA GLU A 99 0.00 -18.52 -12.25
C GLU A 99 -0.38 -17.51 -11.14
N GLN A 100 -0.01 -16.24 -11.29
CA GLN A 100 -0.38 -15.17 -10.37
C GLN A 100 -1.86 -14.83 -10.51
N ARG A 101 -2.61 -15.04 -9.42
CA ARG A 101 -4.03 -14.68 -9.34
C ARG A 101 -4.21 -13.26 -8.82
N PHE A 102 -4.96 -12.45 -9.57
CA PHE A 102 -5.36 -11.12 -9.14
C PHE A 102 -6.54 -11.18 -8.16
N PRO A 103 -6.50 -10.43 -7.04
CA PRO A 103 -7.58 -10.45 -6.07
C PRO A 103 -8.84 -9.79 -6.63
N LYS A 104 -10.00 -10.42 -6.45
CA LYS A 104 -11.28 -9.75 -6.68
C LYS A 104 -11.46 -8.61 -5.67
N LEU A 105 -12.23 -7.59 -6.03
CA LEU A 105 -12.48 -6.40 -5.20
C LEU A 105 -12.83 -6.70 -3.73
N LYS A 106 -13.68 -7.70 -3.46
CA LYS A 106 -14.00 -8.09 -2.07
C LYS A 106 -12.75 -8.51 -1.29
N HIS A 107 -11.94 -9.38 -1.88
CA HIS A 107 -10.70 -9.86 -1.25
C HIS A 107 -9.69 -8.74 -1.05
N LEU A 108 -9.53 -7.85 -2.03
CA LEU A 108 -8.62 -6.70 -1.91
C LEU A 108 -9.06 -5.76 -0.77
N ARG A 109 -10.36 -5.54 -0.62
CA ARG A 109 -10.90 -4.72 0.48
C ARG A 109 -10.66 -5.36 1.84
N ASP A 110 -10.87 -6.67 1.96
CA ASP A 110 -10.65 -7.40 3.21
C ASP A 110 -9.16 -7.45 3.57
N TRP A 111 -8.30 -7.57 2.55
CA TRP A 111 -6.85 -7.43 2.69
C TRP A 111 -6.44 -6.05 3.22
N CYS A 112 -6.95 -4.97 2.61
CA CYS A 112 -6.70 -3.61 3.08
C CYS A 112 -7.15 -3.43 4.53
N ARG A 113 -8.37 -3.87 4.88
CA ARG A 113 -8.86 -3.77 6.26
C ARG A 113 -7.97 -4.51 7.24
N LYS A 114 -7.54 -5.73 6.92
CA LYS A 114 -6.63 -6.48 7.80
C LYS A 114 -5.32 -5.72 8.03
N MET A 115 -4.77 -5.06 7.01
CA MET A 115 -3.59 -4.20 7.16
C MET A 115 -3.87 -2.98 8.04
N LEU A 116 -5.00 -2.30 7.82
CA LEU A 116 -5.39 -1.10 8.58
C LEU A 116 -5.70 -1.39 10.05
N ASP A 117 -6.40 -2.50 10.32
CA ASP A 117 -6.73 -2.93 11.68
C ASP A 117 -5.44 -3.23 12.47
N ARG A 118 -4.41 -3.78 11.80
CA ARG A 118 -3.07 -3.95 12.39
C ARG A 118 -2.40 -2.60 12.66
N ALA A 119 -2.45 -1.65 11.72
CA ALA A 119 -1.90 -0.32 11.93
C ALA A 119 -2.54 0.41 13.13
N ILE A 120 -3.85 0.20 13.38
CA ILE A 120 -4.54 0.73 14.55
C ILE A 120 -4.07 0.03 15.83
N ALA A 121 -3.99 -1.31 15.82
CA ALA A 121 -3.53 -2.09 16.97
C ALA A 121 -2.10 -1.74 17.39
N GLU A 122 -1.25 -1.37 16.42
CA GLU A 122 0.14 -0.94 16.63
C GLU A 122 0.27 0.58 16.90
N HIS A 123 -0.84 1.30 17.07
CA HIS A 123 -0.90 2.76 17.32
C HIS A 123 -0.26 3.64 16.24
N ILE A 124 -0.17 3.11 15.01
CA ILE A 124 0.33 3.83 13.84
C ILE A 124 -0.80 4.65 13.20
N ALA A 125 -2.01 4.11 13.16
CA ALA A 125 -3.22 4.83 12.79
C ALA A 125 -4.16 4.96 13.99
N ILE A 126 -4.98 6.01 14.02
CA ILE A 126 -6.02 6.23 15.03
C ILE A 126 -7.31 5.52 14.60
N ASP A 127 -7.73 5.76 13.36
CA ASP A 127 -8.95 5.21 12.77
C ASP A 127 -8.90 5.32 11.23
N TYR A 128 -9.82 4.68 10.53
CA TYR A 128 -10.04 4.89 9.11
C TYR A 128 -11.52 4.93 8.72
N LYS A 129 -11.84 5.80 7.76
CA LYS A 129 -13.16 5.91 7.14
C LYS A 129 -13.15 5.27 5.77
N VAL A 130 -14.23 4.55 5.43
CA VAL A 130 -14.40 3.91 4.13
C VAL A 130 -15.55 4.56 3.37
N LYS A 131 -15.26 5.22 2.25
CA LYS A 131 -16.29 5.66 1.29
C LYS A 131 -16.71 4.45 0.45
N LYS A 132 -17.77 3.76 0.89
CA LYS A 132 -18.21 2.47 0.34
C LYS A 132 -18.50 2.50 -1.17
N SER A 133 -18.99 3.62 -1.72
CA SER A 133 -19.34 3.77 -3.14
C SER A 133 -18.12 3.72 -4.07
N VAL A 134 -16.94 4.10 -3.57
CA VAL A 134 -15.71 4.21 -4.37
C VAL A 134 -14.57 3.36 -3.82
N HIS A 135 -14.80 2.60 -2.74
CA HIS A 135 -13.79 1.74 -2.09
C HIS A 135 -12.51 2.49 -1.68
N PHE A 136 -12.70 3.75 -1.29
CA PHE A 136 -11.64 4.65 -0.87
C PHE A 136 -11.53 4.67 0.66
N PHE A 137 -10.32 4.52 1.16
CA PHE A 137 -9.97 4.54 2.56
C PHE A 137 -9.26 5.87 2.86
N GLU A 138 -9.76 6.58 3.87
CA GLU A 138 -9.11 7.74 4.47
C GLU A 138 -8.71 7.35 5.90
N LEU A 139 -7.41 7.33 6.16
CA LEU A 139 -6.82 6.99 7.44
C LEU A 139 -6.49 8.28 8.19
N ILE A 140 -6.68 8.26 9.50
CA ILE A 140 -6.19 9.28 10.43
C ILE A 140 -4.93 8.70 11.08
N ILE A 141 -3.77 9.27 10.79
CA ILE A 141 -2.47 8.76 11.28
C ILE A 141 -1.85 9.62 12.38
N THR A 142 -2.31 10.88 12.52
CA THR A 142 -2.05 11.79 13.65
C THR A 142 -3.36 12.48 14.02
#